data_AF-A0A7V9R112-F1
#
_entry.id   AF-A0A7V9R112-F1
#
_cell.length_a   1.000
_cell.length_b   1.000
_cell.length_c   1.000
_cell.angle_alpha   90.00
_cell.angle_beta   90.00
_cell.angle_gamma   90.00
#
_symmetry.space_group_name_H-M   'P 1'
#
loop_
_entity.id
_entity.type
_entity.pdbx_description
1 polymer ?
#
loop_
_entity_poly.entity_id
_entity_poly.type
_entity_poly.pdbx_seq_one_letter_code
_entity_poly.pdbx_strand_id
1 'polypeptide(L)'
;MTDAVLLMIGTRKGLWLARSDPARETWSFDGPHFLMNEVIACAVDQRDGKTRLLAGAMSNHFGPQVFRSDDGGATWDETANGAIRFPEDTGAALEQVWQLTPGLESEPGVVYAGTQPSALFRSTDRGETFEMVRSLWDHPHRKQWGAGYGGQAIHTILPGVTDPNAMTVAMSTGGVYQTENGGQSWAPANVGVKAYFLPDPWPEFGQCVHKVARNPNRPERLYIQNHHGVYRTDDGGAHWTSIADGLPSDFGFPIAVDPHDPDSVYVFPLVADSERIPPGGKPRVWRSDDAGDTWTELSKGLPEDGFYAGVMRDALTIDGSDPTGVYFGSRDGSVFASKDRGESWALVTGHLPDVMCVRSAVLS
;
A
#
# COMPACT_ATOMS: atom_id res chain seq x y z
N MET A 1 -4.55 22.65 -17.78
CA MET A 1 -3.10 22.37 -17.84
C MET A 1 -2.92 21.11 -17.03
N THR A 2 -2.12 20.14 -17.49
CA THR A 2 -1.85 18.94 -16.68
C THR A 2 -1.01 19.34 -15.48
N ASP A 3 -1.33 18.79 -14.32
CA ASP A 3 -0.63 19.10 -13.09
C ASP A 3 0.63 18.22 -12.97
N ALA A 4 1.64 18.70 -12.25
CA ALA A 4 2.86 17.93 -11.99
C ALA A 4 2.55 16.77 -11.01
N VAL A 5 3.34 15.70 -11.04
CA VAL A 5 3.20 14.57 -10.11
C VAL A 5 4.40 14.49 -9.19
N LEU A 6 4.14 14.32 -7.90
CA LEU A 6 5.12 13.91 -6.89
C LEU A 6 5.12 12.39 -6.78
N LEU A 7 6.30 11.77 -6.76
CA LEU A 7 6.53 10.43 -6.28
C LEU A 7 7.39 10.48 -5.01
N MET A 8 6.85 9.95 -3.91
CA MET A 8 7.63 9.61 -2.72
C MET A 8 8.13 8.18 -2.87
N ILE A 9 9.44 8.00 -3.02
CA ILE A 9 10.10 6.71 -3.29
C ILE A 9 10.84 6.27 -2.02
N GLY A 10 10.19 5.44 -1.22
CA GLY A 10 10.76 4.86 -0.01
C GLY A 10 11.60 3.62 -0.33
N THR A 11 12.80 3.55 0.26
CA THR A 11 13.75 2.47 0.01
C THR A 11 14.30 1.89 1.31
N ARG A 12 15.07 0.81 1.24
CA ARG A 12 15.84 0.27 2.37
C ARG A 12 16.85 1.25 3.00
N LYS A 13 17.19 2.36 2.35
CA LYS A 13 18.24 3.28 2.83
C LYS A 13 17.87 4.77 2.73
N GLY A 14 16.59 5.09 2.60
CA GLY A 14 16.10 6.46 2.66
C GLY A 14 14.90 6.69 1.75
N LEU A 15 14.50 7.96 1.68
CA LEU A 15 13.41 8.47 0.87
C LEU A 15 13.95 9.41 -0.21
N TRP A 16 13.43 9.28 -1.43
CA TRP A 16 13.63 10.22 -2.52
C TRP A 16 12.30 10.82 -2.95
N LEU A 17 12.30 12.10 -3.29
CA LEU A 17 11.15 12.80 -3.84
C LEU A 17 11.42 13.10 -5.31
N ALA A 18 10.65 12.49 -6.21
CA ALA A 18 10.70 12.80 -7.63
C ALA A 18 9.51 13.68 -8.01
N ARG A 19 9.74 14.81 -8.69
CA ARG A 19 8.67 15.69 -9.18
C ARG A 19 8.73 15.81 -10.69
N SER A 20 7.63 15.50 -11.35
CA SER A 20 7.55 15.59 -12.80
C SER A 20 7.35 17.02 -13.28
N ASP A 21 7.64 17.25 -14.56
CA ASP A 21 6.99 18.33 -15.29
C ASP A 21 5.47 18.04 -15.50
N PRO A 22 4.67 19.04 -15.89
CA PRO A 22 3.26 18.85 -16.26
C PRO A 22 2.98 17.75 -17.28
N ALA A 23 3.94 17.44 -18.15
CA ALA A 23 3.77 16.42 -19.20
C ALA A 23 4.06 14.99 -18.70
N ARG A 24 4.57 14.86 -17.46
CA ARG A 24 5.07 13.62 -16.87
C ARG A 24 6.19 12.96 -17.68
N GLU A 25 7.04 13.76 -18.31
CA GLU A 25 8.13 13.32 -19.20
C GLU A 25 9.50 13.43 -18.54
N THR A 26 9.74 14.52 -17.81
CA THR A 26 11.00 14.75 -17.09
C THR A 26 10.76 14.82 -15.59
N TRP A 27 11.76 14.39 -14.81
CA TRP A 27 11.66 14.27 -13.36
C TRP A 27 12.85 14.94 -12.69
N SER A 28 12.56 15.81 -11.72
CA SER A 28 13.55 16.37 -10.79
C SER A 28 13.57 15.54 -9.51
N PHE A 29 14.75 15.37 -8.91
CA PHE A 29 14.92 14.53 -7.72
C PHE A 29 15.49 15.31 -6.56
N ASP A 30 14.99 15.00 -5.38
CA ASP A 30 15.41 15.53 -4.09
C ASP A 30 15.57 14.38 -3.08
N GLY A 31 16.64 14.42 -2.28
CA GLY A 31 17.08 13.35 -1.39
C GLY A 31 18.54 12.90 -1.60
N PRO A 32 19.02 11.88 -0.85
CA PRO A 32 18.26 11.07 0.10
C PRO A 32 17.83 11.86 1.34
N HIS A 33 16.55 11.74 1.68
CA HIS A 33 16.00 12.03 3.00
C HIS A 33 16.13 10.79 3.88
N PHE A 34 16.40 10.97 5.17
CA PHE A 34 16.55 9.85 6.13
C PHE A 34 17.58 8.79 5.69
N LEU A 35 18.72 9.23 5.16
CA LEU A 35 19.76 8.33 4.65
C LEU A 35 20.13 7.26 5.69
N MET A 36 20.19 6.00 5.24
CA MET A 36 20.40 4.78 6.04
C MET A 36 19.23 4.35 6.95
N ASN A 37 18.09 5.03 6.88
CA ASN A 37 16.84 4.53 7.47
C ASN A 37 16.01 3.84 6.39
N GLU A 38 15.36 2.73 6.75
CA GLU A 38 14.42 2.07 5.85
C GLU A 38 13.09 2.83 5.84
N VAL A 39 12.58 3.19 4.67
CA VAL A 39 11.29 3.88 4.49
C VAL A 39 10.36 2.98 3.71
N ILE A 40 9.33 2.43 4.36
CA ILE A 40 8.36 1.52 3.73
C ILE A 40 6.92 2.07 3.70
N ALA A 41 6.65 3.17 4.39
CA ALA A 41 5.33 3.78 4.45
C ALA A 41 5.42 5.26 4.08
N CYS A 42 4.72 5.65 3.01
CA CYS A 42 4.62 7.03 2.58
C CYS A 42 3.14 7.39 2.35
N ALA A 43 2.76 8.60 2.72
CA ALA A 43 1.45 9.16 2.41
C ALA A 43 1.54 10.65 2.09
N VAL A 44 0.62 11.11 1.25
CA VAL A 44 0.42 12.52 0.93
C VAL A 44 -1.00 12.86 1.35
N ASP A 45 -1.14 13.85 2.22
CA ASP A 45 -2.42 14.36 2.68
C ASP A 45 -2.64 15.75 2.09
N GLN A 46 -3.59 15.89 1.16
CA GLN A 46 -3.91 17.15 0.47
C GLN A 46 -5.23 17.77 0.95
N ARG A 47 -5.81 17.24 2.02
CA ARG A 47 -7.11 17.67 2.57
C ARG A 47 -6.97 19.00 3.32
N ASP A 48 -8.07 19.75 3.43
CA ASP A 48 -8.10 21.10 4.04
C ASP A 48 -7.17 22.11 3.34
N GLY A 49 -6.96 21.96 2.02
CA GLY A 49 -6.17 22.89 1.20
C GLY A 49 -4.68 22.94 1.56
N LYS A 50 -4.17 21.95 2.27
CA LYS A 50 -2.77 21.83 2.70
C LYS A 50 -2.20 20.52 2.21
N THR A 51 -0.96 20.56 1.72
CA THR A 51 -0.20 19.36 1.38
C THR A 51 0.75 19.02 2.53
N ARG A 52 0.51 17.89 3.20
CA ARG A 52 1.41 17.29 4.17
C ARG A 52 1.97 15.98 3.63
N LEU A 53 3.28 15.82 3.65
CA LEU A 53 3.97 14.56 3.38
C LEU A 53 4.20 13.81 4.69
N LEU A 54 4.00 12.51 4.67
CA LEU A 54 4.18 11.61 5.81
C LEU A 54 5.12 10.46 5.42
N ALA A 55 6.11 10.17 6.25
CA ALA A 55 7.05 9.06 6.03
C ALA A 55 7.26 8.26 7.31
N GLY A 56 7.00 6.95 7.24
CA GLY A 56 7.37 5.99 8.28
C GLY A 56 8.78 5.47 7.98
N ALA A 57 9.75 5.82 8.82
CA ALA A 57 11.15 5.46 8.64
C ALA A 57 11.69 4.69 9.84
N MET A 58 12.51 3.66 9.60
CA MET A 58 13.12 2.80 10.60
C MET A 58 14.62 2.99 10.63
N SER A 59 15.11 3.47 11.77
CA SER A 59 16.54 3.52 12.06
C SER A 59 16.97 2.26 12.81
N ASN A 60 18.05 1.62 12.35
CA ASN A 60 18.67 0.51 13.09
C ASN A 60 19.25 0.95 14.46
N HIS A 61 19.42 2.25 14.70
CA HIS A 61 19.98 2.78 15.95
C HIS A 61 18.91 3.38 16.87
N PHE A 62 17.97 4.13 16.30
CA PHE A 62 16.99 4.90 17.07
C PHE A 62 15.56 4.32 17.00
N GLY A 63 15.36 3.26 16.23
CA GLY A 63 14.06 2.63 16.03
C GLY A 63 13.18 3.37 15.01
N PRO A 64 11.89 2.98 14.95
CA PRO A 64 10.93 3.51 13.99
C PRO A 64 10.42 4.89 14.37
N GLN A 65 10.12 5.72 13.38
CA GLN A 65 9.56 7.06 13.52
C GLN A 65 8.57 7.41 12.40
N VAL A 66 7.70 8.37 12.67
CA VAL A 66 6.86 9.03 11.66
C VAL A 66 7.36 10.47 11.50
N PHE A 67 7.78 10.81 10.28
CA PHE A 67 8.20 12.14 9.89
C PHE A 67 7.09 12.84 9.11
N ARG A 68 7.01 14.17 9.25
CA ARG A 68 6.00 15.02 8.62
C ARG A 68 6.68 16.18 7.92
N SER A 69 6.16 16.59 6.77
CA SER A 69 6.61 17.81 6.10
C SER A 69 5.43 18.58 5.54
N ASP A 70 5.36 19.88 5.84
CA ASP A 70 4.34 20.80 5.33
C ASP A 70 4.90 21.77 4.27
N ASP A 71 6.18 21.67 3.93
CA ASP A 71 6.88 22.52 2.95
C ASP A 71 7.30 21.74 1.69
N GLY A 72 6.57 20.65 1.42
CA GLY A 72 6.81 19.81 0.26
C GLY A 72 8.06 18.94 0.36
N GLY A 73 8.59 18.70 1.56
CA GLY A 73 9.73 17.81 1.82
C GLY A 73 11.07 18.51 2.00
N ALA A 74 11.09 19.85 2.08
CA ALA A 74 12.31 20.61 2.31
C ALA A 74 12.78 20.50 3.78
N THR A 75 11.85 20.44 4.72
CA THR A 75 12.10 20.13 6.13
C THR A 75 11.15 19.06 6.64
N TRP A 76 11.59 18.34 7.68
CA TRP A 76 10.85 17.22 8.27
C TRP A 76 10.81 17.32 9.79
N ASP A 77 9.60 17.33 10.34
CA ASP A 77 9.34 17.30 11.77
C ASP A 77 9.20 15.86 12.27
N GLU A 78 9.81 15.59 13.42
CA GLU A 78 9.64 14.35 14.17
C GLU A 78 8.40 14.42 15.07
N THR A 79 7.78 13.29 15.37
CA THR A 79 6.77 13.20 16.44
C THR A 79 7.41 13.54 17.81
N ALA A 80 6.81 14.42 18.60
CA ALA A 80 7.38 14.91 19.86
C ALA A 80 7.71 13.81 20.90
N ASN A 81 7.04 12.65 20.79
CA ASN A 81 7.26 11.48 21.65
C ASN A 81 8.02 10.34 20.95
N GLY A 82 8.74 10.57 19.84
CA GLY A 82 9.59 9.55 19.23
C GLY A 82 8.84 8.32 18.71
N ALA A 83 7.81 8.56 17.88
CA ALA A 83 6.96 7.63 17.13
C ALA A 83 5.64 7.20 17.80
N ILE A 84 4.89 6.38 17.06
CA ILE A 84 3.77 5.59 17.56
C ILE A 84 4.25 4.74 18.74
N ARG A 85 3.56 4.81 19.89
CA ARG A 85 3.92 4.06 21.10
C ARG A 85 2.83 3.06 21.48
N PHE A 86 3.25 1.83 21.70
CA PHE A 86 2.40 0.81 22.30
C PHE A 86 2.18 1.14 23.78
N PRO A 87 0.93 1.05 24.29
CA PRO A 87 0.67 1.17 25.72
C PRO A 87 1.44 0.13 26.55
N GLU A 88 1.94 0.53 27.72
CA GLU A 88 2.83 -0.30 28.56
C GLU A 88 2.21 -1.67 28.91
N ASP A 89 0.90 -1.73 29.12
CA ASP A 89 0.16 -2.94 29.47
C ASP A 89 0.19 -4.00 28.35
N THR A 90 0.50 -3.62 27.12
CA THR A 90 0.58 -4.55 26.00
C THR A 90 1.87 -5.37 25.99
N GLY A 91 2.94 -4.89 26.65
CA GLY A 91 4.27 -5.49 26.60
C GLY A 91 4.90 -5.51 25.19
N ALA A 92 4.31 -4.83 24.22
CA ALA A 92 4.79 -4.76 22.84
C ALA A 92 5.57 -3.47 22.59
N ALA A 93 6.43 -3.48 21.56
CA ALA A 93 7.14 -2.31 21.09
C ALA A 93 6.92 -2.18 19.58
N LEU A 94 6.96 -0.95 19.08
CA LEU A 94 6.89 -0.69 17.65
C LEU A 94 8.17 -1.21 16.99
N GLU A 95 8.02 -2.11 16.03
CA GLU A 95 9.12 -2.59 15.19
C GLU A 95 9.18 -1.81 13.88
N GLN A 96 8.02 -1.54 13.27
CA GLN A 96 7.96 -0.86 11.98
C GLN A 96 6.59 -0.21 11.73
N VAL A 97 6.58 0.95 11.08
CA VAL A 97 5.36 1.58 10.53
C VAL A 97 5.16 1.06 9.12
N TRP A 98 4.08 0.30 8.91
CA TRP A 98 3.80 -0.40 7.66
C TRP A 98 2.88 0.35 6.72
N GLN A 99 2.01 1.20 7.26
CA GLN A 99 1.08 1.98 6.46
C GLN A 99 0.80 3.31 7.14
N LEU A 100 0.65 4.36 6.35
CA LEU A 100 0.13 5.65 6.76
C LEU A 100 -1.01 5.99 5.81
N THR A 101 -2.17 6.38 6.36
CA THR A 101 -3.37 6.63 5.55
C THR A 101 -4.12 7.83 6.07
N PRO A 102 -4.15 8.95 5.32
CA PRO A 102 -5.04 10.06 5.61
C PRO A 102 -6.49 9.55 5.71
N GLY A 103 -7.25 10.07 6.67
CA GLY A 103 -8.66 9.77 6.83
C GLY A 103 -9.55 10.37 5.73
N LEU A 104 -10.82 10.59 6.05
CA LEU A 104 -11.80 11.16 5.13
C LEU A 104 -11.64 12.68 4.99
N GLU A 105 -12.19 13.27 3.92
CA GLU A 105 -12.22 14.73 3.73
C GLU A 105 -12.94 15.44 4.90
N SER A 106 -13.97 14.81 5.47
CA SER A 106 -14.70 15.31 6.64
C SER A 106 -13.89 15.27 7.94
N GLU A 107 -12.75 14.58 7.96
CA GLU A 107 -11.88 14.42 9.12
C GLU A 107 -10.41 14.80 8.77
N PRO A 108 -10.12 16.05 8.38
CA PRO A 108 -8.81 16.44 7.84
C PRO A 108 -7.66 16.37 8.85
N GLY A 109 -7.96 16.19 10.15
CA GLY A 109 -6.98 15.91 11.20
C GLY A 109 -6.63 14.43 11.35
N VAL A 110 -7.41 13.52 10.77
CA VAL A 110 -7.26 12.08 11.03
C VAL A 110 -6.21 11.47 10.11
N VAL A 111 -5.26 10.74 10.70
CA VAL A 111 -4.32 9.86 9.99
C VAL A 111 -4.29 8.52 10.71
N TYR A 112 -4.45 7.44 9.96
CA TYR A 112 -4.31 6.09 10.47
C TYR A 112 -2.91 5.56 10.21
N ALA A 113 -2.42 4.71 11.12
CA ALA A 113 -1.17 4.00 10.95
C ALA A 113 -1.34 2.51 11.25
N GLY A 114 -0.81 1.69 10.35
CA GLY A 114 -0.72 0.24 10.52
C GLY A 114 0.71 -0.13 10.86
N THR A 115 0.90 -1.01 11.84
CA THR A 115 2.23 -1.29 12.40
C THR A 115 2.60 -2.77 12.38
N GLN A 116 3.87 -3.02 12.68
CA GLN A 116 4.39 -4.29 13.18
C GLN A 116 4.85 -4.12 14.64
N PRO A 117 4.42 -4.99 15.58
CA PRO A 117 3.39 -6.02 15.43
C PRO A 117 2.03 -5.46 14.98
N SER A 118 1.12 -6.33 14.49
CA SER A 118 -0.16 -5.93 13.91
C SER A 118 -1.03 -5.16 14.90
N ALA A 119 -1.05 -3.85 14.74
CA ALA A 119 -1.90 -2.92 15.46
C ALA A 119 -2.30 -1.76 14.55
N LEU A 120 -3.47 -1.20 14.83
CA LEU A 120 -4.00 -0.02 14.18
C LEU A 120 -3.90 1.14 15.16
N PHE A 121 -3.39 2.27 14.68
CA PHE A 121 -3.31 3.51 15.42
C PHE A 121 -4.05 4.62 14.67
N ARG A 122 -4.58 5.59 15.42
CA ARG A 122 -5.30 6.75 14.91
C ARG A 122 -4.70 8.02 15.49
N SER A 123 -4.37 8.96 14.63
CA SER A 123 -4.07 10.34 14.94
C SER A 123 -5.30 11.21 14.71
N THR A 124 -5.43 12.31 15.45
CA THR A 124 -6.42 13.37 15.20
C THR A 124 -5.79 14.75 14.97
N ASP A 125 -4.46 14.79 14.89
CA ASP A 125 -3.65 16.00 14.79
C ASP A 125 -2.77 15.99 13.53
N ARG A 126 -3.21 15.33 12.45
CA ARG A 126 -2.48 15.19 11.17
C ARG A 126 -1.15 14.43 11.31
N GLY A 127 -1.13 13.41 12.17
CA GLY A 127 -0.02 12.47 12.34
C GLY A 127 1.05 12.90 13.33
N GLU A 128 0.80 13.87 14.22
CA GLU A 128 1.78 14.28 15.24
C GLU A 128 1.82 13.29 16.40
N THR A 129 0.64 12.84 16.83
CA THR A 129 0.46 11.85 17.88
C THR A 129 -0.53 10.78 17.44
N PHE A 130 -0.38 9.58 17.98
CA PHE A 130 -1.14 8.41 17.59
C PHE A 130 -1.59 7.64 18.83
N GLU A 131 -2.87 7.26 18.83
CA GLU A 131 -3.49 6.43 19.85
C GLU A 131 -3.86 5.07 19.28
N MET A 132 -3.65 4.00 20.07
CA MET A 132 -3.95 2.65 19.64
C MET A 132 -5.47 2.41 19.60
N VAL A 133 -5.95 1.82 18.50
CA VAL A 133 -7.32 1.30 18.41
C VAL A 133 -7.40 -0.03 19.19
N ARG A 134 -7.68 0.07 20.49
CA ARG A 134 -7.66 -1.07 21.44
C ARG A 134 -8.59 -2.21 21.05
N SER A 135 -9.77 -1.92 20.51
CA SER A 135 -10.73 -2.95 20.09
C SER A 135 -10.17 -3.96 19.09
N LEU A 136 -9.27 -3.55 18.18
CA LEU A 136 -8.61 -4.47 17.25
C LEU A 136 -7.44 -5.19 17.91
N TRP A 137 -6.69 -4.51 18.77
CA TRP A 137 -5.59 -5.11 19.55
C TRP A 137 -6.08 -6.18 20.53
N ASP A 138 -7.21 -5.94 21.17
CA ASP A 138 -7.81 -6.82 22.16
C ASP A 138 -8.74 -7.87 21.52
N HIS A 139 -8.85 -7.87 20.18
CA HIS A 139 -9.68 -8.82 19.44
C HIS A 139 -9.26 -10.28 19.74
N PRO A 140 -10.21 -11.21 19.99
CA PRO A 140 -9.90 -12.60 20.36
C PRO A 140 -9.00 -13.34 19.37
N HIS A 141 -9.16 -13.08 18.07
CA HIS A 141 -8.35 -13.71 17.02
C HIS A 141 -6.88 -13.27 17.04
N ARG A 142 -6.54 -12.10 17.62
CA ARG A 142 -5.16 -11.56 17.56
C ARG A 142 -4.13 -12.53 18.09
N LYS A 143 -4.46 -13.29 19.14
CA LYS A 143 -3.58 -14.30 19.75
C LYS A 143 -3.16 -15.42 18.80
N GLN A 144 -3.89 -15.57 17.68
CA GLN A 144 -3.67 -16.59 16.66
C GLN A 144 -3.19 -15.99 15.32
N TRP A 145 -3.15 -14.66 15.19
CA TRP A 145 -2.52 -14.02 14.03
C TRP A 145 -1.02 -14.32 14.08
N GLY A 146 -0.47 -14.77 12.97
CA GLY A 146 0.94 -15.14 12.84
C GLY A 146 1.74 -14.09 12.08
N ALA A 147 3.06 -14.19 12.17
CA ALA A 147 3.93 -13.47 11.26
C ALA A 147 4.03 -14.20 9.93
N GLY A 148 3.88 -13.47 8.82
CA GLY A 148 4.39 -13.92 7.52
C GLY A 148 5.90 -13.68 7.41
N TYR A 149 6.51 -14.04 6.27
CA TYR A 149 7.94 -13.78 6.03
C TYR A 149 8.30 -12.28 6.11
N GLY A 150 7.34 -11.41 5.82
CA GLY A 150 7.52 -9.95 5.93
C GLY A 150 7.37 -9.40 7.35
N GLY A 151 6.97 -10.21 8.33
CA GLY A 151 6.54 -9.74 9.66
C GLY A 151 5.03 -9.76 9.83
N GLN A 152 4.57 -9.59 11.07
CA GLN A 152 3.15 -9.53 11.43
C GLN A 152 2.66 -8.08 11.35
N ALA A 153 2.04 -7.68 10.25
CA ALA A 153 1.75 -6.26 10.00
C ALA A 153 0.33 -5.96 9.51
N ILE A 154 -0.25 -4.86 10.00
CA ILE A 154 -1.39 -4.20 9.33
C ILE A 154 -0.81 -3.29 8.24
N HIS A 155 -1.04 -3.63 6.98
CA HIS A 155 -0.44 -2.94 5.82
C HIS A 155 -1.49 -2.27 4.92
N THR A 156 -2.77 -2.56 5.12
CA THR A 156 -3.85 -1.91 4.37
C THR A 156 -4.87 -1.34 5.35
N ILE A 157 -5.22 -0.08 5.14
CA ILE A 157 -6.23 0.65 5.90
C ILE A 157 -7.07 1.42 4.89
N LEU A 158 -8.38 1.17 4.87
CA LEU A 158 -9.33 1.81 3.95
C LEU A 158 -10.50 2.37 4.77
N PRO A 159 -10.45 3.66 5.17
CA PRO A 159 -11.58 4.34 5.80
C PRO A 159 -12.84 4.27 4.93
N GLY A 160 -14.02 4.16 5.50
CA GLY A 160 -15.28 4.03 4.77
C GLY A 160 -15.63 5.31 4.01
N VAL A 161 -15.90 5.21 2.70
CA VAL A 161 -16.20 6.39 1.86
C VAL A 161 -17.67 6.82 2.01
N THR A 162 -18.58 5.85 2.19
CA THR A 162 -20.03 6.07 2.34
C THR A 162 -20.47 6.18 3.79
N ASP A 163 -19.79 5.48 4.69
CA ASP A 163 -20.01 5.54 6.14
C ASP A 163 -18.68 5.85 6.85
N PRO A 164 -18.55 6.99 7.53
CA PRO A 164 -17.34 7.34 8.28
C PRO A 164 -17.05 6.40 9.46
N ASN A 165 -18.02 5.61 9.90
CA ASN A 165 -17.82 4.59 10.92
C ASN A 165 -17.32 3.26 10.35
N ALA A 166 -17.38 3.08 9.03
CA ALA A 166 -16.89 1.88 8.40
C ALA A 166 -15.38 1.95 8.15
N MET A 167 -14.69 0.82 8.24
CA MET A 167 -13.29 0.71 7.82
C MET A 167 -12.91 -0.73 7.52
N THR A 168 -12.12 -0.91 6.45
CA THR A 168 -11.47 -2.19 6.14
C THR A 168 -10.00 -2.11 6.48
N VAL A 169 -9.47 -3.11 7.21
CA VAL A 169 -8.04 -3.31 7.42
C VAL A 169 -7.62 -4.68 6.93
N ALA A 170 -6.37 -4.81 6.48
CA ALA A 170 -5.80 -6.11 6.12
C ALA A 170 -4.38 -6.29 6.64
N MET A 171 -4.06 -7.54 6.94
CA MET A 171 -2.80 -7.92 7.58
C MET A 171 -2.21 -9.22 7.05
N SER A 172 -0.88 -9.30 7.14
CA SER A 172 -0.07 -10.49 6.83
C SER A 172 0.53 -11.03 8.15
N THR A 173 0.09 -12.14 8.74
CA THR A 173 -1.15 -12.90 8.46
C THR A 173 -2.25 -12.53 9.45
N GLY A 174 -3.49 -12.87 9.09
CA GLY A 174 -4.68 -12.61 9.89
C GLY A 174 -5.90 -12.42 8.99
N GLY A 175 -5.69 -11.85 7.80
CA GLY A 175 -6.72 -11.64 6.79
C GLY A 175 -7.24 -10.21 6.77
N VAL A 176 -8.45 -10.05 6.25
CA VAL A 176 -9.21 -8.81 6.22
C VAL A 176 -10.13 -8.76 7.44
N TYR A 177 -10.17 -7.59 8.09
CA TYR A 177 -11.10 -7.27 9.15
C TYR A 177 -11.83 -5.97 8.84
N GLN A 178 -13.09 -5.88 9.24
CA GLN A 178 -13.94 -4.73 9.01
C GLN A 178 -14.62 -4.27 10.29
N THR A 179 -14.86 -2.98 10.37
CA THR A 179 -15.72 -2.35 11.39
C THR A 179 -16.79 -1.55 10.67
N GLU A 180 -17.95 -1.41 11.30
CA GLU A 180 -19.09 -0.56 10.87
C GLU A 180 -19.49 0.43 11.97
N ASN A 181 -18.71 0.50 13.06
CA ASN A 181 -19.06 1.27 14.27
C ASN A 181 -17.89 2.11 14.80
N GLY A 182 -17.09 2.65 13.89
CA GLY A 182 -15.99 3.57 14.20
C GLY A 182 -14.83 2.86 14.89
N GLY A 183 -14.66 1.56 14.61
CA GLY A 183 -13.63 0.74 15.24
C GLY A 183 -13.95 0.37 16.68
N GLN A 184 -15.20 0.30 17.11
CA GLN A 184 -15.56 -0.23 18.45
C GLN A 184 -15.52 -1.76 18.49
N SER A 185 -15.87 -2.41 17.37
CA SER A 185 -15.72 -3.85 17.17
C SER A 185 -15.30 -4.17 15.74
N TRP A 186 -14.77 -5.37 15.53
CA TRP A 186 -14.24 -5.84 14.25
C TRP A 186 -14.75 -7.24 13.93
N ALA A 187 -15.02 -7.50 12.65
CA ALA A 187 -15.41 -8.80 12.12
C ALA A 187 -14.45 -9.23 11.01
N PRO A 188 -14.09 -10.52 10.91
CA PRO A 188 -13.32 -11.03 9.78
C PRO A 188 -14.16 -11.01 8.49
N ALA A 189 -13.51 -10.73 7.36
CA ALA A 189 -14.15 -10.61 6.04
C ALA A 189 -13.38 -11.40 4.97
N ASN A 190 -13.24 -12.71 5.17
CA ASN A 190 -12.33 -13.58 4.39
C ASN A 190 -13.03 -14.72 3.63
N VAL A 191 -14.36 -14.76 3.58
CA VAL A 191 -15.10 -15.87 2.95
C VAL A 191 -14.73 -15.94 1.46
N GLY A 192 -14.22 -17.09 1.02
CA GLY A 192 -13.75 -17.27 -0.36
C GLY A 192 -12.31 -16.82 -0.63
N VAL A 193 -11.55 -16.39 0.40
CA VAL A 193 -10.11 -16.12 0.30
C VAL A 193 -9.31 -17.30 0.85
N LYS A 194 -8.43 -17.87 0.01
CA LYS A 194 -7.71 -19.10 0.33
C LYS A 194 -6.51 -18.84 1.24
N ALA A 195 -6.27 -19.73 2.20
CA ALA A 195 -5.04 -19.81 2.99
C ALA A 195 -4.40 -21.19 2.81
N TYR A 196 -3.70 -21.41 1.67
CA TYR A 196 -3.19 -22.74 1.29
C TYR A 196 -2.21 -23.37 2.30
N PHE A 197 -1.59 -22.57 3.16
CA PHE A 197 -0.64 -23.00 4.19
C PHE A 197 -1.31 -23.43 5.50
N LEU A 198 -2.63 -23.30 5.62
CA LEU A 198 -3.39 -23.75 6.79
C LEU A 198 -4.06 -25.12 6.55
N PRO A 199 -4.34 -25.90 7.61
CA PRO A 199 -4.99 -27.21 7.47
C PRO A 199 -6.37 -27.14 6.80
N ASP A 200 -7.18 -26.13 7.17
CA ASP A 200 -8.35 -25.73 6.41
C ASP A 200 -7.92 -24.61 5.44
N PRO A 201 -8.02 -24.81 4.12
CA PRO A 201 -7.65 -23.81 3.14
C PRO A 201 -8.65 -22.64 3.03
N TRP A 202 -9.82 -22.72 3.66
CA TRP A 202 -10.85 -21.67 3.66
C TRP A 202 -11.26 -21.25 5.08
N PRO A 203 -10.31 -20.86 5.95
CA PRO A 203 -10.61 -20.55 7.32
C PRO A 203 -11.28 -19.16 7.44
N GLU A 204 -11.97 -18.91 8.55
CA GLU A 204 -12.56 -17.60 8.87
C GLU A 204 -11.51 -16.47 8.90
N PHE A 205 -10.30 -16.78 9.35
CA PHE A 205 -9.17 -15.85 9.44
C PHE A 205 -7.83 -16.58 9.29
N GLY A 206 -6.75 -15.82 9.17
CA GLY A 206 -5.37 -16.34 9.07
C GLY A 206 -4.77 -16.27 7.67
N GLN A 207 -5.52 -15.75 6.69
CA GLN A 207 -5.03 -15.44 5.34
C GLN A 207 -3.82 -14.50 5.41
N CYS A 208 -2.92 -14.65 4.43
CA CYS A 208 -1.75 -13.79 4.26
C CYS A 208 -2.04 -12.80 3.12
N VAL A 209 -2.95 -11.86 3.38
CA VAL A 209 -3.32 -10.82 2.41
C VAL A 209 -2.11 -9.95 2.16
N HIS A 210 -1.80 -9.61 0.92
CA HIS A 210 -0.67 -8.72 0.59
C HIS A 210 -1.11 -7.28 0.39
N LYS A 211 -2.26 -7.06 -0.26
CA LYS A 211 -2.82 -5.72 -0.47
C LYS A 211 -4.31 -5.80 -0.75
N VAL A 212 -5.05 -4.77 -0.32
CA VAL A 212 -6.45 -4.55 -0.70
C VAL A 212 -6.54 -3.19 -1.37
N ALA A 213 -7.27 -3.09 -2.47
CA ALA A 213 -7.52 -1.84 -3.17
C ALA A 213 -9.02 -1.66 -3.43
N ARG A 214 -9.44 -0.39 -3.51
CA ARG A 214 -10.85 0.02 -3.68
C ARG A 214 -10.89 1.35 -4.42
N ASN A 215 -11.80 1.46 -5.39
CA ASN A 215 -12.17 2.75 -5.96
C ASN A 215 -13.29 3.39 -5.12
N PRO A 216 -13.17 4.67 -4.71
CA PRO A 216 -14.19 5.33 -3.87
C PRO A 216 -15.57 5.49 -4.55
N ASN A 217 -15.64 5.48 -5.88
CA ASN A 217 -16.88 5.59 -6.65
C ASN A 217 -17.71 4.30 -6.65
N ARG A 218 -17.11 3.17 -6.25
CA ARG A 218 -17.79 1.87 -6.13
C ARG A 218 -17.31 1.12 -4.88
N PRO A 219 -17.64 1.61 -3.68
CA PRO A 219 -16.98 1.20 -2.44
C PRO A 219 -17.29 -0.23 -1.99
N GLU A 220 -18.36 -0.84 -2.51
CA GLU A 220 -18.71 -2.26 -2.29
C GLU A 220 -17.80 -3.21 -3.08
N ARG A 221 -17.12 -2.70 -4.11
CA ARG A 221 -16.17 -3.46 -4.91
C ARG A 221 -14.75 -3.27 -4.39
N LEU A 222 -14.14 -4.37 -3.94
CA LEU A 222 -12.76 -4.38 -3.48
C LEU A 222 -11.99 -5.50 -4.16
N TYR A 223 -10.68 -5.33 -4.25
CA TYR A 223 -9.76 -6.30 -4.83
C TYR A 223 -8.66 -6.66 -3.86
N ILE A 224 -8.26 -7.93 -3.86
CA ILE A 224 -7.18 -8.47 -3.04
C ILE A 224 -6.11 -9.08 -3.93
N GLN A 225 -4.86 -8.70 -3.69
CA GLN A 225 -3.73 -9.59 -3.93
C GLN A 225 -3.46 -10.33 -2.62
N ASN A 226 -3.65 -11.65 -2.61
CA ASN A 226 -3.34 -12.53 -1.49
C ASN A 226 -1.94 -13.14 -1.67
N HIS A 227 -1.47 -13.94 -0.71
CA HIS A 227 -0.23 -14.70 -0.88
C HIS A 227 -0.26 -15.55 -2.15
N HIS A 228 -1.32 -16.34 -2.31
CA HIS A 228 -1.69 -16.95 -3.58
C HIS A 228 -3.15 -16.64 -3.85
N GLY A 229 -3.42 -16.12 -5.04
CA GLY A 229 -4.75 -15.73 -5.50
C GLY A 229 -4.92 -14.22 -5.61
N VAL A 230 -5.66 -13.83 -6.62
CA VAL A 230 -6.18 -12.48 -6.84
C VAL A 230 -7.69 -12.58 -6.72
N TYR A 231 -8.33 -11.74 -5.91
CA TYR A 231 -9.75 -11.86 -5.58
C TYR A 231 -10.50 -10.54 -5.78
N ARG A 232 -11.79 -10.64 -6.07
CA ARG A 232 -12.75 -9.54 -6.08
C ARG A 232 -13.91 -9.85 -5.13
N THR A 233 -14.41 -8.82 -4.46
CA THR A 233 -15.74 -8.81 -3.84
C THR A 233 -16.60 -7.76 -4.52
N ASP A 234 -17.90 -7.99 -4.58
CA ASP A 234 -18.91 -7.04 -5.07
C ASP A 234 -19.96 -6.73 -3.97
N ASP A 235 -19.78 -7.28 -2.77
CA ASP A 235 -20.70 -7.21 -1.63
C ASP A 235 -20.01 -6.66 -0.37
N GLY A 236 -19.01 -5.80 -0.56
CA GLY A 236 -18.32 -5.10 0.53
C GLY A 236 -17.39 -5.99 1.35
N GLY A 237 -17.00 -7.17 0.85
CA GLY A 237 -16.11 -8.10 1.54
C GLY A 237 -16.81 -9.29 2.21
N ALA A 238 -18.13 -9.42 2.05
CA ALA A 238 -18.87 -10.56 2.58
C ALA A 238 -18.52 -11.86 1.85
N HIS A 239 -18.30 -11.83 0.53
CA HIS A 239 -17.78 -12.94 -0.26
C HIS A 239 -16.74 -12.48 -1.28
N TRP A 240 -15.70 -13.30 -1.44
CA TRP A 240 -14.62 -13.07 -2.40
C TRP A 240 -14.60 -14.18 -3.46
N THR A 241 -14.42 -13.78 -4.71
CA THR A 241 -14.28 -14.68 -5.86
C THR A 241 -12.88 -14.52 -6.44
N SER A 242 -12.23 -15.64 -6.79
CA SER A 242 -10.94 -15.61 -7.48
C SER A 242 -11.12 -15.03 -8.88
N ILE A 243 -10.26 -14.08 -9.24
CA ILE A 243 -10.15 -13.43 -10.55
C ILE A 243 -8.75 -13.60 -11.13
N ALA A 244 -8.01 -14.62 -10.69
CA ALA A 244 -6.64 -14.87 -11.15
C ALA A 244 -6.56 -15.58 -12.51
N ASP A 245 -7.69 -16.04 -13.06
CA ASP A 245 -7.73 -16.76 -14.33
C ASP A 245 -7.22 -15.85 -15.47
N GLY A 246 -6.28 -16.37 -16.27
CA GLY A 246 -5.62 -15.62 -17.35
C GLY A 246 -4.33 -14.90 -16.95
N LEU A 247 -4.03 -14.76 -15.65
CA LEU A 247 -2.72 -14.28 -15.20
C LEU A 247 -1.63 -15.36 -15.38
N PRO A 248 -0.37 -14.97 -15.59
CA PRO A 248 0.75 -15.92 -15.69
C PRO A 248 1.12 -16.56 -14.33
N SER A 249 0.66 -15.97 -13.23
CA SER A 249 0.81 -16.44 -11.85
C SER A 249 -0.24 -15.76 -10.97
N ASP A 250 -0.66 -16.44 -9.90
CA ASP A 250 -1.57 -15.90 -8.87
C ASP A 250 -0.83 -15.31 -7.65
N PHE A 251 0.51 -15.39 -7.65
CA PHE A 251 1.38 -14.84 -6.62
C PHE A 251 1.86 -13.44 -7.04
N GLY A 252 1.86 -12.50 -6.10
CA GLY A 252 2.26 -11.10 -6.30
C GLY A 252 2.13 -10.32 -5.01
N PHE A 253 2.48 -9.04 -4.98
CA PHE A 253 2.30 -8.20 -3.78
C PHE A 253 1.35 -7.02 -3.97
N PRO A 254 1.54 -6.15 -4.97
CA PRO A 254 0.67 -5.00 -5.10
C PRO A 254 -0.63 -5.34 -5.84
N ILE A 255 -1.67 -4.57 -5.52
CA ILE A 255 -2.86 -4.38 -6.35
C ILE A 255 -3.28 -2.93 -6.24
N ALA A 256 -3.71 -2.33 -7.35
CA ALA A 256 -4.23 -0.96 -7.38
C ALA A 256 -5.42 -0.87 -8.33
N VAL A 257 -6.33 0.06 -8.06
CA VAL A 257 -7.54 0.29 -8.87
C VAL A 257 -7.46 1.70 -9.42
N ASP A 258 -7.82 1.86 -10.69
CA ASP A 258 -7.90 3.18 -11.32
C ASP A 258 -8.92 4.06 -10.57
N PRO A 259 -8.61 5.33 -10.24
CA PRO A 259 -9.54 6.20 -9.52
C PRO A 259 -10.74 6.63 -10.36
N HIS A 260 -10.64 6.61 -11.69
CA HIS A 260 -11.70 7.02 -12.62
C HIS A 260 -12.54 5.84 -13.10
N ASP A 261 -12.05 4.61 -12.97
CA ASP A 261 -12.74 3.39 -13.38
C ASP A 261 -12.64 2.28 -12.30
N PRO A 262 -13.73 1.96 -11.59
CA PRO A 262 -13.71 0.93 -10.56
C PRO A 262 -13.49 -0.50 -11.08
N ASP A 263 -13.59 -0.72 -12.39
CA ASP A 263 -13.44 -2.02 -13.02
C ASP A 263 -12.02 -2.21 -13.58
N SER A 264 -11.25 -1.12 -13.67
CA SER A 264 -9.83 -1.15 -14.05
C SER A 264 -8.92 -1.43 -12.85
N VAL A 265 -8.28 -2.60 -12.84
CA VAL A 265 -7.41 -3.07 -11.76
C VAL A 265 -6.05 -3.52 -12.28
N TYR A 266 -5.00 -3.22 -11.53
CA TYR A 266 -3.60 -3.46 -11.90
C TYR A 266 -2.92 -4.37 -10.88
N VAL A 267 -2.17 -5.36 -11.36
CA VAL A 267 -1.34 -6.27 -10.55
C VAL A 267 0.06 -6.40 -11.14
N PHE A 268 1.00 -6.89 -10.32
CA PHE A 268 2.35 -7.25 -10.75
C PHE A 268 2.65 -8.70 -10.34
N PRO A 269 2.43 -9.68 -11.23
CA PRO A 269 2.65 -11.09 -10.93
C PRO A 269 4.13 -11.43 -10.73
N LEU A 270 4.41 -12.31 -9.77
CA LEU A 270 5.70 -12.95 -9.54
C LEU A 270 5.52 -14.47 -9.58
N VAL A 271 6.59 -15.23 -9.83
CA VAL A 271 6.48 -16.69 -10.05
C VAL A 271 5.91 -17.41 -8.82
N ALA A 272 6.49 -17.21 -7.64
CA ALA A 272 6.01 -17.81 -6.40
C ALA A 272 6.58 -17.11 -5.16
N ASP A 273 6.10 -17.52 -3.98
CA ASP A 273 6.65 -17.14 -2.67
C ASP A 273 8.14 -17.46 -2.52
N SER A 274 8.56 -18.59 -3.10
CA SER A 274 9.92 -19.13 -3.15
C SER A 274 10.76 -18.56 -4.30
N GLU A 275 10.12 -17.94 -5.30
CA GLU A 275 10.75 -17.39 -6.49
C GLU A 275 10.15 -16.00 -6.80
N ARG A 276 10.54 -15.01 -6.00
CA ARG A 276 9.96 -13.64 -6.04
C ARG A 276 10.53 -12.78 -7.18
N ILE A 277 10.52 -13.32 -8.38
CA ILE A 277 10.87 -12.63 -9.63
C ILE A 277 9.65 -12.63 -10.57
N PRO A 278 9.57 -11.72 -11.55
CA PRO A 278 8.51 -11.77 -12.55
C PRO A 278 8.64 -13.02 -13.43
N PRO A 279 7.51 -13.59 -13.91
CA PRO A 279 7.53 -14.69 -14.87
C PRO A 279 8.44 -14.40 -16.08
N GLY A 280 9.36 -15.32 -16.36
CA GLY A 280 10.34 -15.18 -17.46
C GLY A 280 11.39 -14.09 -17.28
N GLY A 281 11.52 -13.49 -16.09
CA GLY A 281 12.44 -12.38 -15.84
C GLY A 281 12.01 -11.09 -16.55
N LYS A 282 10.70 -10.93 -16.77
CA LYS A 282 10.09 -9.82 -17.52
C LYS A 282 9.17 -9.01 -16.60
N PRO A 283 9.50 -7.75 -16.26
CA PRO A 283 8.62 -6.94 -15.44
C PRO A 283 7.40 -6.59 -16.28
N ARG A 284 6.23 -7.09 -15.89
CA ARG A 284 4.95 -6.85 -16.56
C ARG A 284 3.93 -6.44 -15.53
N VAL A 285 3.35 -5.26 -15.73
CA VAL A 285 2.09 -4.92 -15.07
C VAL A 285 0.98 -5.58 -15.88
N TRP A 286 0.00 -6.15 -15.20
CA TRP A 286 -1.20 -6.69 -15.83
C TRP A 286 -2.39 -5.85 -15.43
N ARG A 287 -3.23 -5.50 -16.40
CA ARG A 287 -4.46 -4.73 -16.19
C ARG A 287 -5.66 -5.54 -16.62
N SER A 288 -6.72 -5.51 -15.83
CA SER A 288 -8.07 -5.84 -16.28
C SER A 288 -8.86 -4.55 -16.40
N ASP A 289 -9.75 -4.45 -17.40
CA ASP A 289 -10.73 -3.36 -17.58
C ASP A 289 -12.18 -3.86 -17.42
N ASP A 290 -12.34 -5.08 -16.92
CA ASP A 290 -13.62 -5.78 -16.72
C ASP A 290 -13.67 -6.46 -15.35
N ALA A 291 -13.06 -5.80 -14.35
CA ALA A 291 -13.05 -6.22 -12.96
C ALA A 291 -12.43 -7.60 -12.69
N GLY A 292 -11.46 -8.01 -13.49
CA GLY A 292 -10.69 -9.24 -13.34
C GLY A 292 -11.24 -10.43 -14.14
N ASP A 293 -12.23 -10.21 -15.01
CA ASP A 293 -12.76 -11.27 -15.87
C ASP A 293 -11.77 -11.61 -17.01
N THR A 294 -11.04 -10.61 -17.53
CA THR A 294 -9.92 -10.78 -18.47
C THR A 294 -8.74 -9.87 -18.11
N TRP A 295 -7.54 -10.28 -18.51
CA TRP A 295 -6.30 -9.58 -18.19
C TRP A 295 -5.46 -9.31 -19.44
N THR A 296 -4.86 -8.12 -19.49
CA THR A 296 -3.98 -7.65 -20.54
C THR A 296 -2.58 -7.40 -20.00
N GLU A 297 -1.56 -7.96 -20.66
CA GLU A 297 -0.16 -7.69 -20.36
C GLU A 297 0.24 -6.28 -20.84
N LEU A 298 0.86 -5.50 -19.96
CA LEU A 298 1.37 -4.16 -20.26
C LEU A 298 2.91 -4.17 -20.21
N SER A 299 3.53 -4.01 -21.39
CA SER A 299 4.97 -4.31 -21.56
C SER A 299 5.78 -3.25 -22.30
N LYS A 300 5.13 -2.38 -23.10
CA LYS A 300 5.83 -1.48 -24.01
C LYS A 300 6.75 -0.51 -23.24
N GLY A 301 8.05 -0.59 -23.51
CA GLY A 301 9.07 0.26 -22.87
C GLY A 301 9.69 -0.36 -21.59
N LEU A 302 9.22 -1.53 -21.16
CA LEU A 302 9.81 -2.29 -20.07
C LEU A 302 10.92 -3.24 -20.58
N PRO A 303 11.87 -3.66 -19.71
CA PRO A 303 12.86 -4.68 -20.07
C PRO A 303 12.23 -5.97 -20.61
N GLU A 304 12.86 -6.57 -21.63
CA GLU A 304 12.41 -7.82 -22.24
C GLU A 304 13.02 -9.08 -21.61
N ASP A 305 14.08 -8.93 -20.81
CA ASP A 305 14.71 -9.97 -20.02
C ASP A 305 15.55 -9.35 -18.89
N GLY A 306 16.20 -10.21 -18.09
CA GLY A 306 17.20 -9.78 -17.11
C GLY A 306 16.64 -9.10 -15.85
N PHE A 307 15.33 -9.10 -15.65
CA PHE A 307 14.70 -8.48 -14.49
C PHE A 307 14.38 -9.52 -13.41
N TYR A 308 15.19 -9.55 -12.36
CA TYR A 308 15.10 -10.54 -11.27
C TYR A 308 14.67 -9.93 -9.92
N ALA A 309 14.01 -8.77 -9.96
CA ALA A 309 13.54 -8.07 -8.77
C ALA A 309 12.01 -8.12 -8.65
N GLY A 310 11.51 -8.25 -7.42
CA GLY A 310 10.09 -8.13 -7.14
C GLY A 310 9.64 -6.67 -6.98
N VAL A 311 8.34 -6.43 -7.16
CA VAL A 311 7.66 -5.19 -6.78
C VAL A 311 6.88 -5.48 -5.50
N MET A 312 7.09 -4.68 -4.45
CA MET A 312 6.51 -4.90 -3.12
C MET A 312 5.09 -4.29 -3.00
N ARG A 313 4.41 -4.58 -1.87
CA ARG A 313 2.98 -4.28 -1.63
C ARG A 313 2.55 -2.84 -1.94
N ASP A 314 3.36 -1.88 -1.50
CA ASP A 314 3.11 -0.44 -1.66
C ASP A 314 4.03 0.19 -2.73
N ALA A 315 4.70 -0.63 -3.54
CA ALA A 315 5.63 -0.18 -4.58
C ALA A 315 5.00 -0.11 -5.98
N LEU A 316 3.68 -0.23 -6.09
CA LEU A 316 2.91 0.12 -7.29
C LEU A 316 1.79 1.08 -6.87
N THR A 317 1.68 2.21 -7.57
CA THR A 317 0.75 3.28 -7.23
C THR A 317 0.21 3.94 -8.49
N ILE A 318 -0.91 4.65 -8.33
CA ILE A 318 -1.70 5.23 -9.42
C ILE A 318 -2.04 6.67 -9.01
N ASP A 319 -1.89 7.63 -9.92
CA ASP A 319 -2.28 9.03 -9.69
C ASP A 319 -3.75 9.31 -10.07
N GLY A 320 -4.25 10.51 -9.74
CA GLY A 320 -5.60 10.95 -10.11
C GLY A 320 -5.69 11.69 -11.46
N SER A 321 -4.64 11.69 -12.27
CA SER A 321 -4.62 12.40 -13.56
C SER A 321 -5.56 11.75 -14.58
N ASP A 322 -5.89 12.46 -15.66
CA ASP A 322 -6.59 11.90 -16.83
C ASP A 322 -5.81 12.24 -18.11
N PRO A 323 -5.17 11.26 -18.79
CA PRO A 323 -5.15 9.83 -18.46
C PRO A 323 -4.40 9.50 -17.16
N THR A 324 -4.87 8.46 -16.47
CA THR A 324 -4.31 7.94 -15.23
C THR A 324 -2.83 7.57 -15.38
N GLY A 325 -1.99 8.03 -14.46
CA GLY A 325 -0.60 7.63 -14.34
C GLY A 325 -0.44 6.37 -13.50
N VAL A 326 0.42 5.45 -13.92
CA VAL A 326 0.73 4.20 -13.20
C VAL A 326 2.24 4.14 -12.96
N TYR A 327 2.65 3.85 -11.74
CA TYR A 327 4.05 3.89 -11.32
C TYR A 327 4.39 2.63 -10.56
N PHE A 328 5.59 2.10 -10.77
CA PHE A 328 6.10 1.05 -9.89
C PHE A 328 7.59 1.18 -9.62
N GLY A 329 8.01 0.73 -8.44
CA GLY A 329 9.39 0.62 -8.02
C GLY A 329 9.75 -0.82 -7.69
N SER A 330 10.98 -1.22 -8.02
CA SER A 330 11.46 -2.59 -7.83
C SER A 330 12.65 -2.67 -6.91
N ARG A 331 12.87 -3.88 -6.41
CA ARG A 331 13.92 -4.18 -5.43
C ARG A 331 15.36 -4.03 -5.95
N ASP A 332 15.53 -3.88 -7.26
CA ASP A 332 16.82 -3.56 -7.91
C ASP A 332 17.13 -2.05 -7.92
N GLY A 333 16.22 -1.20 -7.43
CA GLY A 333 16.40 0.25 -7.41
C GLY A 333 15.82 0.98 -8.61
N SER A 334 15.12 0.28 -9.51
CA SER A 334 14.48 0.89 -10.68
C SER A 334 13.09 1.41 -10.34
N VAL A 335 12.70 2.56 -10.91
CA VAL A 335 11.35 3.13 -10.84
C VAL A 335 10.88 3.45 -12.25
N PHE A 336 9.70 2.96 -12.61
CA PHE A 336 9.07 3.16 -13.92
C PHE A 336 7.78 3.94 -13.78
N ALA A 337 7.46 4.73 -14.81
CA ALA A 337 6.22 5.49 -14.93
C ALA A 337 5.56 5.22 -16.27
N SER A 338 4.24 5.14 -16.25
CA SER A 338 3.35 5.29 -17.38
C SER A 338 2.47 6.51 -17.13
N LYS A 339 2.21 7.27 -18.19
CA LYS A 339 1.29 8.42 -18.18
C LYS A 339 -0.01 8.17 -18.96
N ASP A 340 -0.20 6.93 -19.38
CA ASP A 340 -1.22 6.50 -20.34
C ASP A 340 -1.85 5.19 -19.89
N ARG A 341 -2.25 5.08 -18.61
CA ARG A 341 -2.94 3.90 -18.04
C ARG A 341 -2.17 2.58 -18.19
N GLY A 342 -0.84 2.66 -18.32
CA GLY A 342 0.07 1.53 -18.47
C GLY A 342 0.36 1.11 -19.91
N GLU A 343 -0.17 1.81 -20.92
CA GLU A 343 0.04 1.47 -22.34
C GLU A 343 1.51 1.62 -22.79
N SER A 344 2.27 2.54 -22.18
CA SER A 344 3.71 2.64 -22.36
C SER A 344 4.45 3.11 -21.10
N TRP A 345 5.68 2.65 -20.96
CA TRP A 345 6.51 2.85 -19.76
C TRP A 345 7.82 3.57 -20.09
N ALA A 346 8.26 4.40 -19.17
CA ALA A 346 9.57 5.03 -19.16
C ALA A 346 10.27 4.79 -17.82
N LEU A 347 11.59 4.59 -17.86
CA LEU A 347 12.42 4.57 -16.66
C LEU A 347 12.52 5.99 -16.09
N VAL A 348 12.04 6.18 -14.86
CA VAL A 348 12.15 7.45 -14.12
C VAL A 348 13.53 7.57 -13.50
N THR A 349 14.00 6.49 -12.86
CA THR A 349 15.36 6.40 -12.31
C THR A 349 15.75 4.94 -12.10
N GLY A 350 17.06 4.69 -12.01
CA GLY A 350 17.65 3.41 -11.65
C GLY A 350 18.77 3.59 -10.62
N HIS A 351 19.27 2.47 -10.09
CA HIS A 351 20.34 2.44 -9.08
C HIS A 351 20.00 3.12 -7.75
N LEU A 352 18.72 3.23 -7.41
CA LEU A 352 18.34 3.48 -6.02
C LEU A 352 18.65 2.25 -5.16
N PRO A 353 18.68 2.39 -3.82
CA PRO A 353 18.50 1.24 -2.97
C PRO A 353 17.16 0.55 -3.26
N ASP A 354 17.07 -0.70 -2.85
CA ASP A 354 15.87 -1.53 -2.87
C ASP A 354 14.59 -0.76 -2.53
N VAL A 355 13.73 -0.54 -3.53
CA VAL A 355 12.51 0.26 -3.42
C VAL A 355 11.42 -0.56 -2.72
N MET A 356 10.92 -0.01 -1.62
CA MET A 356 9.97 -0.67 -0.73
C MET A 356 8.55 -0.11 -0.90
N CYS A 357 8.42 1.18 -1.19
CA CYS A 357 7.15 1.81 -1.52
C CYS A 357 7.31 2.98 -2.50
N VAL A 358 6.24 3.25 -3.25
CA VAL A 358 6.11 4.41 -4.13
C VAL A 358 4.74 5.01 -3.87
N ARG A 359 4.66 6.30 -3.54
CA ARG A 359 3.39 7.02 -3.36
C ARG A 359 3.31 8.19 -4.31
N SER A 360 2.27 8.23 -5.14
CA SER A 360 2.01 9.35 -6.06
C SER A 360 1.07 10.37 -5.45
N ALA A 361 1.22 11.64 -5.86
CA ALA A 361 0.23 12.69 -5.65
C ALA A 361 0.30 13.71 -6.79
N VAL A 362 -0.86 14.20 -7.22
CA VAL A 362 -0.96 15.30 -8.19
C VAL A 362 -0.74 16.61 -7.43
N LEU A 363 0.18 17.45 -7.90
CA LEU A 363 0.53 18.73 -7.28
C LEU A 363 -0.25 19.85 -7.96
N SER A 364 -1.13 20.52 -7.20
CA SER A 364 -1.93 21.67 -7.63
C SER A 364 -1.26 23.02 -7.45
#